data_AF-A0A432R9Q9-F1
#
_entry.id   AF-A0A432R9Q9-F1
#
_cell.length_a   1.000
_cell.length_b   1.000
_cell.length_c   1.000
_cell.angle_alpha   90.00
_cell.angle_beta   90.00
_cell.angle_gamma   90.00
#
_symmetry.space_group_name_H-M   'P 1'
#
loop_
_entity.id
_entity.type
_entity.pdbx_description
1 polymer ?
#
loop_
_entity_poly.entity_id
_entity_poly.type
_entity_poly.pdbx_seq_one_letter_code
_entity_poly.pdbx_strand_id
1 'polypeptide(L)'
;MSMQITVKYETVYQALKPLTGLKLRGSILGLPTSKLPLMKIYDRFFKQGEIGCEEYRGVRVCSVKIDDATVIVCHFGLEEPDDFCIVVEGDNAWERIVNAANALSRAMNASYTLTLASLIHAIQGIIHGEEERVEEIQSPDQIIEELITWLPEYIAITD
;
A
#
# COMPACT_ATOMS: atom_id res chain seq x y z
N MET A 1 -25.00 4.17 -17.55
CA MET A 1 -23.90 5.16 -17.48
C MET A 1 -23.45 5.21 -16.03
N SER A 2 -22.31 4.62 -15.69
CA SER A 2 -21.79 4.70 -14.32
C SER A 2 -21.34 6.13 -14.06
N MET A 3 -21.91 6.77 -13.02
CA MET A 3 -21.33 7.99 -12.47
C MET A 3 -19.90 7.67 -12.04
N GLN A 4 -18.91 8.21 -12.74
CA GLN A 4 -17.55 8.24 -12.23
C GLN A 4 -17.58 9.15 -10.99
N ILE A 5 -17.28 8.58 -9.83
CA ILE A 5 -17.15 9.32 -8.59
C ILE A 5 -15.74 9.86 -8.57
N THR A 6 -15.60 11.17 -8.76
CA THR A 6 -14.34 11.86 -8.62
C THR A 6 -14.27 12.49 -7.23
N VAL A 7 -13.24 12.15 -6.46
CA VAL A 7 -13.04 12.58 -5.08
C VAL A 7 -12.17 13.83 -5.07
N LYS A 8 -12.55 14.80 -4.24
CA LYS A 8 -11.76 16.03 -4.04
C LYS A 8 -10.43 15.71 -3.39
N TYR A 9 -9.37 16.36 -3.87
CA TYR A 9 -8.01 16.27 -3.33
C TYR A 9 -7.96 16.32 -1.79
N GLU A 10 -8.61 17.32 -1.17
CA GLU A 10 -8.62 17.49 0.29
C GLU A 10 -9.17 16.26 1.03
N THR A 11 -10.16 15.56 0.46
CA THR A 11 -10.72 14.33 1.07
C THR A 11 -9.71 13.19 1.03
N VAL A 12 -8.97 13.08 -0.07
CA VAL A 12 -7.87 12.10 -0.23
C VAL A 12 -6.75 12.44 0.76
N TYR A 13 -6.37 13.71 0.85
CA TYR A 13 -5.35 14.20 1.78
C TYR A 13 -5.68 13.85 3.24
N GLN A 14 -6.90 14.14 3.70
CA GLN A 14 -7.30 13.81 5.07
C GLN A 14 -7.35 12.30 5.33
N ALA A 15 -7.73 11.49 4.34
CA ALA A 15 -7.72 10.04 4.46
C ALA A 15 -6.30 9.46 4.60
N LEU A 16 -5.31 10.11 3.98
CA LEU A 16 -3.89 9.69 3.98
C LEU A 16 -3.06 10.30 5.11
N LYS A 17 -3.53 11.39 5.75
CA LYS A 17 -2.88 12.03 6.91
C LYS A 17 -2.42 11.07 8.02
N PRO A 18 -3.16 9.99 8.35
CA PRO A 18 -2.67 9.01 9.31
C PRO A 18 -1.36 8.33 8.93
N LEU A 19 -0.87 8.42 7.69
CA LEU A 19 0.38 7.75 7.25
C LEU A 19 1.63 8.61 7.45
N THR A 20 1.49 9.91 7.74
CA THR A 20 2.61 10.82 7.99
C THR A 20 3.48 10.35 9.16
N GLY A 21 4.80 10.36 8.99
CA GLY A 21 5.78 9.88 9.96
C GLY A 21 6.00 8.37 9.98
N LEU A 22 5.32 7.60 9.10
CA LEU A 22 5.74 6.22 8.84
C LEU A 22 7.07 6.22 8.10
N LYS A 23 7.98 5.37 8.56
CA LYS A 23 9.29 5.15 7.94
C LYS A 23 9.23 3.97 7.01
N LEU A 24 9.73 4.15 5.80
CA LEU A 24 9.82 3.14 4.76
C LEU A 24 11.26 2.63 4.73
N ARG A 25 11.44 1.42 5.26
CA ARG A 25 12.77 0.83 5.50
C ARG A 25 13.35 0.15 4.27
N GLY A 26 12.53 -0.14 3.27
CA GLY A 26 12.94 -0.77 2.03
C GLY A 26 11.86 -1.64 1.44
N SER A 27 12.16 -2.19 0.28
CA SER A 27 11.27 -3.06 -0.48
C SER A 27 12.04 -4.21 -1.11
N ILE A 28 11.36 -5.34 -1.29
CA ILE A 28 11.84 -6.50 -2.06
C ILE A 28 10.92 -6.64 -3.25
N LEU A 29 11.46 -6.44 -4.45
CA LEU A 29 10.71 -6.48 -5.70
C LEU A 29 11.31 -7.51 -6.65
N GLY A 30 10.43 -8.16 -7.41
CA GLY A 30 10.81 -9.08 -8.48
C GLY A 30 11.22 -8.36 -9.74
N LEU A 31 11.72 -9.12 -10.71
CA LEU A 31 11.77 -8.63 -12.08
C LEU A 31 10.33 -8.48 -12.59
N PRO A 32 10.00 -7.42 -13.35
CA PRO A 32 8.63 -7.17 -13.86
C PRO A 32 8.06 -8.30 -14.72
N THR A 33 8.91 -9.22 -15.19
CA THR A 33 8.55 -10.33 -16.09
C THR A 33 8.42 -11.67 -15.37
N SER A 34 8.70 -11.74 -14.05
CA SER A 34 8.71 -12.99 -13.30
C SER A 34 8.13 -12.82 -11.91
N LYS A 35 7.16 -13.67 -11.56
CA LYS A 35 6.67 -13.79 -10.18
C LYS A 35 7.82 -14.17 -9.26
N LEU A 36 8.05 -13.39 -8.21
CA LEU A 36 8.87 -13.85 -7.10
C LEU A 36 8.17 -15.07 -6.50
N PRO A 37 8.89 -16.07 -5.98
CA PRO A 37 8.27 -17.13 -5.18
C PRO A 37 7.82 -16.61 -3.80
N LEU A 38 7.39 -15.35 -3.72
CA LEU A 38 7.11 -14.64 -2.48
C LEU A 38 5.97 -15.33 -1.72
N MET A 39 4.94 -15.82 -2.40
CA MET A 39 3.86 -16.58 -1.75
C MET A 39 4.39 -17.83 -1.05
N LYS A 40 5.33 -18.55 -1.67
CA LYS A 40 5.96 -19.74 -1.06
C LYS A 40 6.83 -19.37 0.14
N ILE A 41 7.54 -18.24 0.06
CA ILE A 41 8.33 -17.70 1.16
C ILE A 41 7.40 -17.29 2.31
N TYR A 42 6.33 -16.58 1.99
CA TYR A 42 5.32 -16.13 2.93
C TYR A 42 4.68 -17.29 3.69
N ASP A 43 4.12 -18.26 2.97
CA ASP A 43 3.46 -19.42 3.57
C ASP A 43 4.41 -20.25 4.45
N ARG A 44 5.69 -20.32 4.08
CA ARG A 44 6.69 -21.13 4.80
C ARG A 44 7.28 -20.42 6.01
N PHE A 45 7.48 -19.11 5.95
CA PHE A 45 8.30 -18.39 6.93
C PHE A 45 7.56 -17.25 7.63
N PHE A 46 6.59 -16.60 7.00
CA PHE A 46 5.99 -15.37 7.52
C PHE A 46 4.57 -15.55 8.06
N LYS A 47 3.81 -16.53 7.55
CA LYS A 47 2.39 -16.75 7.88
C LYS A 47 2.08 -16.86 9.38
N GLN A 48 3.02 -17.33 10.19
CA GLN A 48 2.82 -17.46 11.64
C GLN A 48 2.73 -16.11 12.37
N GLY A 49 3.30 -15.04 11.80
CA GLY A 49 3.24 -13.68 12.34
C GLY A 49 2.22 -12.78 11.63
N GLU A 50 1.30 -13.36 10.85
CA GLU A 50 0.28 -12.62 10.11
C GLU A 50 -0.63 -11.84 11.06
N ILE A 51 -0.79 -10.54 10.79
CA ILE A 51 -1.68 -9.63 11.52
C ILE A 51 -2.82 -9.08 10.64
N GLY A 52 -2.83 -9.44 9.37
CA GLY A 52 -3.93 -9.16 8.45
C GLY A 52 -3.65 -9.74 7.08
N CYS A 53 -4.67 -10.26 6.41
CA CYS A 53 -4.58 -10.63 5.01
C CYS A 53 -5.92 -10.41 4.29
N GLU A 54 -5.85 -9.73 3.15
CA GLU A 54 -6.98 -9.31 2.34
C GLU A 54 -6.79 -9.81 0.90
N GLU A 55 -7.85 -10.34 0.29
CA GLU A 55 -7.81 -10.87 -1.07
C GLU A 55 -9.00 -10.40 -1.88
N TYR A 56 -8.75 -9.91 -3.09
CA TYR A 56 -9.79 -9.52 -4.03
C TYR A 56 -9.26 -9.50 -5.46
N ARG A 57 -10.04 -10.05 -6.39
CA ARG A 57 -9.85 -9.97 -7.85
C ARG A 57 -8.38 -9.97 -8.30
N GLY A 58 -7.73 -11.11 -8.14
CA GLY A 58 -6.39 -11.30 -8.70
C GLY A 58 -5.27 -10.72 -7.85
N VAL A 59 -5.56 -10.13 -6.68
CA VAL A 59 -4.57 -9.58 -5.74
C VAL A 59 -4.80 -10.12 -4.33
N ARG A 60 -3.71 -10.39 -3.62
CA ARG A 60 -3.72 -10.63 -2.17
C ARG A 60 -2.70 -9.71 -1.51
N VAL A 61 -3.06 -9.10 -0.39
CA VAL A 61 -2.17 -8.29 0.44
C VAL A 61 -2.17 -8.89 1.85
N CYS A 62 -1.02 -9.32 2.35
CA CYS A 62 -0.90 -9.77 3.73
C CYS A 62 0.16 -8.96 4.49
N SER A 63 -0.04 -8.74 5.79
CA SER A 63 0.89 -8.07 6.67
C SER A 63 1.35 -8.97 7.80
N VAL A 64 2.63 -8.86 8.16
CA VAL A 64 3.30 -9.68 9.16
C VAL A 64 4.03 -8.77 10.13
N LYS A 65 3.77 -8.98 11.42
CA LYS A 65 4.44 -8.23 12.48
C LYS A 65 5.84 -8.79 12.72
N ILE A 66 6.84 -7.92 12.71
CA ILE A 66 8.23 -8.28 13.06
C ILE A 66 8.49 -7.93 14.52
N ASP A 67 8.13 -6.72 14.92
CA ASP A 67 8.19 -6.23 16.29
C ASP A 67 7.06 -5.20 16.52
N ASP A 68 7.07 -4.50 17.65
CA ASP A 68 6.00 -3.56 18.02
C ASP A 68 5.90 -2.34 17.09
N ALA A 69 6.98 -1.97 16.41
CA ALA A 69 7.01 -0.83 15.50
C ALA A 69 7.11 -1.24 14.02
N THR A 70 7.54 -2.47 13.71
CA THR A 70 7.89 -2.88 12.35
C THR A 70 6.94 -3.93 11.80
N VAL A 71 6.44 -3.68 10.59
CA VAL A 71 5.63 -4.63 9.82
C VAL A 71 6.20 -4.83 8.43
N ILE A 72 6.10 -6.05 7.93
CA ILE A 72 6.30 -6.37 6.51
C ILE A 72 4.91 -6.45 5.87
N VAL A 73 4.72 -5.75 4.76
CA VAL A 73 3.51 -5.88 3.94
C VAL A 73 3.89 -6.54 2.63
N CYS A 74 3.28 -7.67 2.34
CA CYS A 74 3.48 -8.45 1.13
C CYS A 74 2.28 -8.26 0.19
N HIS A 75 2.56 -7.83 -1.02
CA HIS A 75 1.61 -7.80 -2.13
C HIS A 75 1.85 -8.99 -3.04
N PHE A 76 0.78 -9.65 -3.46
CA PHE A 76 0.80 -10.80 -4.36
C PHE A 76 -0.13 -10.57 -5.56
N GLY A 77 0.45 -10.56 -6.75
CA GLY A 77 -0.30 -10.67 -8.00
C GLY A 77 -0.66 -12.14 -8.25
N LEU A 78 -1.94 -12.50 -8.06
CA LEU A 78 -2.41 -13.87 -8.29
C LEU A 78 -2.40 -14.22 -9.79
N GLU A 79 -2.64 -13.23 -10.65
CA GLU A 79 -2.67 -13.39 -12.11
C GLU A 79 -1.41 -12.80 -12.76
N GLU A 80 -0.98 -11.61 -12.35
CA GLU A 80 0.16 -10.89 -12.94
C GLU A 80 1.47 -11.00 -12.10
N PRO A 81 2.66 -10.81 -12.69
CA PRO A 81 3.94 -10.83 -11.98
C PRO A 81 4.19 -9.54 -11.19
N ASP A 82 3.36 -9.33 -10.17
CA ASP A 82 3.31 -8.10 -9.38
C ASP A 82 3.54 -8.37 -7.88
N ASP A 83 4.45 -9.29 -7.58
CA ASP A 83 4.77 -9.70 -6.22
C ASP A 83 5.88 -8.80 -5.65
N PHE A 84 5.63 -8.19 -4.49
CA PHE A 84 6.64 -7.42 -3.77
C PHE A 84 6.36 -7.37 -2.26
N CYS A 85 7.38 -6.98 -1.50
CA CYS A 85 7.25 -6.64 -0.08
C CYS A 85 7.71 -5.21 0.15
N ILE A 86 7.08 -4.54 1.09
CA ILE A 86 7.60 -3.32 1.71
C ILE A 86 7.76 -3.53 3.21
N VAL A 87 8.76 -2.86 3.79
CA VAL A 87 8.98 -2.83 5.24
C VAL A 87 8.65 -1.44 5.75
N VAL A 88 7.70 -1.37 6.68
CA VAL A 88 7.17 -0.12 7.24
C VAL A 88 7.40 -0.12 8.74
N GLU A 89 7.96 0.97 9.26
CA GLU A 89 8.17 1.21 10.68
C GLU A 89 7.33 2.40 11.17
N GLY A 90 6.68 2.22 12.31
CA GLY A 90 5.97 3.25 13.06
C GLY A 90 4.88 2.64 13.94
N ASP A 91 4.44 3.41 14.93
CA ASP A 91 3.38 2.97 15.85
C ASP A 91 2.12 2.62 15.06
N ASN A 92 1.61 1.40 15.31
CA ASN A 92 0.41 0.85 14.66
C ASN A 92 0.43 0.96 13.12
N ALA A 93 1.61 0.79 12.49
CA ALA A 93 1.80 0.98 11.05
C ALA A 93 0.73 0.29 10.19
N TRP A 94 0.46 -0.99 10.45
CA TRP A 94 -0.55 -1.74 9.71
C TRP A 94 -1.97 -1.19 9.90
N GLU A 95 -2.36 -0.87 11.13
CA GLU A 95 -3.69 -0.31 11.42
C GLU A 95 -3.87 1.05 10.74
N ARG A 96 -2.83 1.89 10.71
CA ARG A 96 -2.83 3.19 10.01
C ARG A 96 -3.05 3.02 8.51
N ILE A 97 -2.37 2.06 7.88
CA ILE A 97 -2.55 1.70 6.47
C ILE A 97 -3.99 1.22 6.20
N VAL A 98 -4.49 0.30 7.01
CA VAL A 98 -5.85 -0.26 6.88
C VAL A 98 -6.91 0.84 7.04
N ASN A 99 -6.74 1.73 8.01
CA ASN A 99 -7.67 2.84 8.25
C ASN A 99 -7.66 3.84 7.09
N ALA A 100 -6.49 4.18 6.54
CA ALA A 100 -6.37 5.04 5.37
C ALA A 100 -7.04 4.41 4.14
N ALA A 101 -6.78 3.13 3.87
CA ALA A 101 -7.42 2.41 2.76
C ALA A 101 -8.95 2.33 2.91
N ASN A 102 -9.45 2.08 4.12
CA ASN A 102 -10.89 2.06 4.39
C ASN A 102 -11.52 3.44 4.17
N ALA A 103 -10.89 4.51 4.68
CA ALA A 103 -11.36 5.88 4.47
C ALA A 103 -11.40 6.26 2.98
N LEU A 104 -10.34 5.93 2.23
CA LEU A 104 -10.28 6.14 0.79
C LEU A 104 -11.35 5.33 0.03
N SER A 105 -11.53 4.06 0.37
CA SER A 105 -12.51 3.20 -0.30
C SER A 105 -13.94 3.73 -0.17
N ARG A 106 -14.28 4.30 0.99
CA ARG A 106 -15.56 4.95 1.23
C ARG A 106 -15.69 6.27 0.46
N ALA A 107 -14.64 7.08 0.43
CA ALA A 107 -14.64 8.34 -0.29
C ALA A 107 -14.79 8.13 -1.81
N MET A 108 -14.10 7.12 -2.36
CA MET A 108 -14.10 6.77 -3.78
C MET A 108 -15.28 5.88 -4.19
N ASN A 109 -16.01 5.33 -3.22
CA ASN A 109 -17.00 4.26 -3.43
C ASN A 109 -16.41 3.09 -4.24
N ALA A 110 -15.16 2.73 -3.91
CA ALA A 110 -14.38 1.67 -4.52
C ALA A 110 -14.29 0.46 -3.59
N SER A 111 -13.85 -0.69 -4.13
CA SER A 111 -13.58 -1.87 -3.29
C SER A 111 -12.44 -1.57 -2.32
N TYR A 112 -12.61 -1.92 -1.05
CA TYR A 112 -11.59 -1.77 -0.01
C TYR A 112 -10.25 -2.38 -0.42
N THR A 113 -10.26 -3.61 -0.93
CA THR A 113 -9.02 -4.30 -1.30
C THR A 113 -8.33 -3.69 -2.52
N LEU A 114 -9.09 -3.14 -3.47
CA LEU A 114 -8.52 -2.36 -4.58
C LEU A 114 -7.79 -1.15 -4.04
N THR A 115 -8.45 -0.39 -3.16
CA THR A 115 -7.85 0.80 -2.55
C THR A 115 -6.65 0.47 -1.68
N LEU A 116 -6.69 -0.65 -0.95
CA LEU A 116 -5.56 -1.13 -0.16
C LEU A 116 -4.37 -1.49 -1.06
N ALA A 117 -4.59 -2.28 -2.12
CA ALA A 117 -3.54 -2.64 -3.06
C ALA A 117 -2.89 -1.40 -3.70
N SER A 118 -3.71 -0.48 -4.23
CA SER A 118 -3.22 0.79 -4.81
C SER A 118 -2.46 1.65 -3.79
N LEU A 119 -2.91 1.68 -2.53
CA LEU A 119 -2.20 2.40 -1.47
C LEU A 119 -0.85 1.75 -1.15
N ILE A 120 -0.76 0.42 -1.09
CA ILE A 120 0.50 -0.29 -0.88
C ILE A 120 1.48 -0.05 -2.03
N HIS A 121 1.01 -0.05 -3.27
CA HIS A 121 1.81 0.35 -4.42
C HIS A 121 2.28 1.80 -4.33
N ALA A 122 1.40 2.73 -3.94
CA ALA A 122 1.79 4.12 -3.78
C ALA A 122 2.88 4.28 -2.71
N ILE A 123 2.76 3.59 -1.58
CA ILE A 123 3.81 3.55 -0.55
C ILE A 123 5.11 2.92 -1.09
N GLN A 124 5.01 1.87 -1.91
CA GLN A 124 6.17 1.25 -2.55
C GLN A 124 6.88 2.19 -3.52
N GLY A 125 6.13 3.00 -4.27
CA GLY A 125 6.67 3.99 -5.22
C GLY A 125 7.54 5.06 -4.56
N ILE A 126 7.24 5.38 -3.29
CA ILE A 126 8.05 6.32 -2.49
C ILE A 126 9.41 5.72 -2.12
N ILE A 127 9.60 4.39 -2.12
CA ILE A 127 10.86 3.78 -1.70
C ILE A 127 11.88 3.83 -2.83
N HIS A 128 12.74 4.84 -2.82
CA HIS A 128 13.88 4.99 -3.72
C HIS A 128 15.05 4.19 -3.16
N GLY A 129 15.50 3.18 -3.90
CA GLY A 129 16.53 2.21 -3.49
C GLY A 129 17.96 2.77 -3.36
N GLU A 130 18.14 4.05 -3.01
CA GLU A 130 19.46 4.59 -2.68
C GLU A 130 19.91 4.07 -1.32
N GLU A 131 21.04 3.37 -1.28
CA GLU A 131 21.53 2.66 -0.11
C GLU A 131 21.68 3.60 1.11
N GLU A 132 21.17 3.13 2.26
CA GLU A 132 21.23 3.72 3.61
C GLU A 132 20.20 4.79 4.00
N ARG A 133 19.36 5.32 3.09
CA ARG A 133 18.35 6.30 3.49
C ARG A 133 17.03 5.64 3.89
N VAL A 134 16.67 5.76 5.16
CA VAL A 134 15.29 5.50 5.60
C VAL A 134 14.44 6.65 5.12
N GLU A 135 13.48 6.35 4.26
CA GLU A 135 12.50 7.34 3.85
C GLU A 135 11.41 7.46 4.90
N GLU A 136 10.89 8.67 5.09
CA GLU A 136 9.80 8.92 6.02
C GLU A 136 8.75 9.72 5.27
N ILE A 137 7.48 9.31 5.37
CA ILE A 137 6.36 10.01 4.75
C ILE A 137 6.20 11.36 5.45
N GLN A 138 6.71 12.43 4.83
CA GLN A 138 6.67 13.79 5.36
C GLN A 138 5.32 14.47 5.10
N SER A 139 4.71 14.17 3.96
CA SER A 139 3.40 14.73 3.56
C SER A 139 2.54 13.65 2.90
N PRO A 140 1.22 13.66 3.11
CA PRO A 140 0.28 12.88 2.31
C PRO A 140 0.44 13.10 0.81
N ASP A 141 0.91 14.28 0.38
CA ASP A 141 1.11 14.63 -1.04
C ASP A 141 2.01 13.63 -1.76
N GLN A 142 3.06 13.15 -1.08
CA GLN A 142 3.98 12.14 -1.62
C GLN A 142 3.25 10.85 -2.00
N ILE A 143 2.25 10.47 -1.20
CA ILE A 143 1.43 9.29 -1.47
C ILE A 143 0.39 9.60 -2.55
N ILE A 144 -0.19 10.79 -2.56
CA ILE A 144 -1.19 11.19 -3.56
C ILE A 144 -0.58 11.19 -4.96
N GLU A 145 0.63 11.73 -5.11
CA GLU A 145 1.38 11.75 -6.38
C GLU A 145 1.52 10.33 -6.95
N GLU A 146 1.91 9.36 -6.12
CA GLU A 146 2.00 7.96 -6.52
C GLU A 146 0.62 7.33 -6.74
N LEU A 147 -0.37 7.63 -5.89
CA LEU A 147 -1.72 7.05 -5.95
C LEU A 147 -2.46 7.45 -7.24
N ILE A 148 -2.16 8.63 -7.81
CA ILE A 148 -2.71 9.06 -9.11
C ILE A 148 -2.30 8.10 -10.23
N THR A 149 -1.13 7.47 -10.15
CA THR A 149 -0.70 6.44 -11.11
C THR A 149 -1.57 5.18 -11.04
N TRP A 150 -2.06 4.85 -9.85
CA TRP A 150 -2.79 3.61 -9.58
C TRP A 150 -4.32 3.75 -9.61
N LEU A 151 -4.84 4.95 -9.33
CA LEU A 151 -6.28 5.27 -9.30
C LEU A 151 -6.57 6.61 -10.01
N PRO A 152 -6.10 6.82 -11.25
CA PRO A 152 -6.19 8.12 -11.94
C PRO A 152 -7.64 8.60 -12.13
N GLU A 153 -8.60 7.68 -12.26
CA GLU A 153 -10.00 7.99 -12.51
C GLU A 153 -10.75 8.51 -11.27
N TYR A 154 -10.19 8.33 -10.07
CA TYR A 154 -10.86 8.67 -8.81
C TYR A 154 -10.43 10.00 -8.20
N ILE A 155 -9.29 10.56 -8.59
CA ILE A 155 -8.71 11.74 -7.92
C ILE A 155 -8.89 12.98 -8.79
N ALA A 156 -9.70 13.93 -8.33
CA ALA A 156 -9.80 15.26 -8.94
C ALA A 156 -8.76 16.19 -8.34
N ILE A 157 -7.78 16.57 -9.16
CA ILE A 157 -6.96 17.76 -8.90
C ILE A 157 -7.79 18.95 -9.38
N THR A 158 -8.58 19.53 -8.49
CA THR A 158 -9.24 20.82 -8.74
C THR A 158 -8.37 21.93 -8.20
N ASP A 159 -7.99 22.88 -9.06
CA ASP A 159 -7.30 24.14 -8.71
C ASP A 159 -8.02 24.94 -7.60
#